data_AF-A0A6F8YNE3-F1
#
_entry.id   AF-A0A6F8YNE3-F1
#
_cell.length_a   1.000
_cell.length_b   1.000
_cell.length_c   1.000
_cell.angle_alpha   90.00
_cell.angle_beta   90.00
_cell.angle_gamma   90.00
#
_symmetry.space_group_name_H-M   'P 1'
#
loop_
_entity.id
_entity.type
_entity.pdbx_description
1 polymer ?
#
loop_
_entity_poly.entity_id
_entity_poly.type
_entity_poly.pdbx_seq_one_letter_code
_entity_poly.pdbx_strand_id
1 'polypeptide(L)'
;MKRITVTAAAAVLAFTAVTFGAGGAQAATLFSDNFEDGDSSGWTTSGGTWAVAADGSRVLRQSGTSSDARARAGQASWTDYTVSAKVKPTAFSGGNRFAAVLARAQSATSYYYVALRSNNTVELKKLVNGTATTLASTSLAVSAGTTYTVSLQVAGSTLRSTVNGGAALSATDTAFTSGDVGVATFYTAADFDDVSVETATAPPATPPPTTPPPTTDPPVPTDGPIGFASLNALGQNGVTGGAGGRTVTATNATEFLDYIDSTETLTIRVAGQINITSKQGVRPNKTIVGVGTSGHINGGGLDFYRSYNVIVRNLRFTNAEDDAVNVGQESHHIWIDHNSFSGAVDGSIDIVRGADYVTVSWNHFDHADKSMLISHSDGAASTDVGHLKVTIHHNFFDNSRQRHPRIRFGEPVHVFNNYFLNNELYGVASVQQAGAVVENNYFENVPFPCFSASGYADSGPGRLVHRGNTFVDSGTCEAAGSVVEPRTYYSYTLDSAASVPAAVRAGAGYGKVS
;
A
#
# COMPACT_ATOMS: atom_id res chain seq x y z
N MET A 1 41.45 -69.86 -34.01
CA MET A 1 41.77 -68.60 -33.27
C MET A 1 40.96 -67.48 -33.89
N LYS A 2 39.84 -67.09 -33.27
CA LYS A 2 38.94 -66.05 -33.78
C LYS A 2 39.53 -64.66 -33.46
N ARG A 3 39.89 -63.89 -34.48
CA ARG A 3 40.22 -62.46 -34.38
C ARG A 3 38.97 -61.65 -34.72
N ILE A 4 38.60 -60.79 -33.78
CA ILE A 4 37.46 -59.87 -33.85
C ILE A 4 37.85 -58.68 -34.71
N THR A 5 36.98 -58.33 -35.66
CA THR A 5 37.10 -57.16 -36.53
C THR A 5 36.16 -56.09 -35.99
N VAL A 6 36.65 -54.88 -35.74
CA VAL A 6 35.86 -53.72 -35.30
C VAL A 6 35.68 -52.80 -36.51
N THR A 7 34.44 -52.56 -36.90
CA THR A 7 34.06 -51.54 -37.89
C THR A 7 33.15 -50.54 -37.19
N ALA A 8 33.52 -49.26 -37.26
CA ALA A 8 32.76 -48.14 -36.71
C ALA A 8 31.52 -47.83 -37.57
N ALA A 9 30.37 -47.62 -36.93
CA ALA A 9 29.15 -47.12 -37.55
C ALA A 9 28.66 -45.90 -36.76
N ALA A 10 28.49 -44.78 -37.47
CA ALA A 10 27.91 -43.55 -36.95
C ALA A 10 26.39 -43.70 -36.81
N ALA A 11 25.85 -43.43 -35.62
CA ALA A 11 24.41 -43.45 -35.36
C ALA A 11 23.82 -42.05 -35.58
N VAL A 12 22.86 -41.96 -36.50
CA VAL A 12 21.98 -40.79 -36.69
C VAL A 12 20.82 -40.93 -35.69
N LEU A 13 20.69 -40.00 -34.73
CA LEU A 13 19.52 -39.92 -33.86
C LEU A 13 18.41 -39.13 -34.57
N ALA A 14 17.29 -39.80 -34.87
CA ALA A 14 16.06 -39.16 -35.25
C ALA A 14 15.34 -38.62 -34.00
N PHE A 15 15.06 -37.31 -33.96
CA PHE A 15 14.22 -36.71 -32.93
C PHE A 15 12.74 -36.87 -33.32
N THR A 16 12.01 -37.67 -32.56
CA THR A 16 10.55 -37.73 -32.58
C THR A 16 10.01 -36.46 -31.92
N ALA A 17 9.31 -35.62 -32.68
CA ALA A 17 8.60 -34.46 -32.13
C ALA A 17 7.41 -34.94 -31.29
N VAL A 18 7.52 -34.83 -29.97
CA VAL A 18 6.38 -34.96 -29.06
C VAL A 18 5.64 -33.63 -29.09
N THR A 19 4.49 -33.61 -29.76
CA THR A 19 3.56 -32.48 -29.67
C THR A 19 2.93 -32.47 -28.28
N PHE A 20 3.40 -31.59 -27.39
CA PHE A 20 2.66 -31.23 -26.20
C PHE A 20 1.51 -30.31 -26.61
N GLY A 21 0.27 -30.80 -26.50
CA GLY A 21 -0.90 -29.95 -26.58
C GLY A 21 -0.85 -28.93 -25.44
N ALA A 22 -0.94 -27.65 -25.78
CA ALA A 22 -1.14 -26.59 -24.80
C ALA A 22 -2.53 -26.76 -24.17
N GLY A 23 -2.61 -27.52 -23.09
CA GLY A 23 -3.76 -27.47 -22.19
C GLY A 23 -3.81 -26.08 -21.57
N GLY A 24 -4.87 -25.33 -21.84
CA GLY A 24 -5.10 -24.03 -21.21
C GLY A 24 -5.05 -24.19 -19.69
N ALA A 25 -4.28 -23.33 -19.02
CA ALA A 25 -4.27 -23.27 -17.57
C ALA A 25 -5.69 -22.92 -17.10
N GLN A 26 -6.40 -23.90 -16.54
CA GLN A 26 -7.69 -23.66 -15.89
C GLN A 26 -7.46 -23.24 -14.44
N ALA A 27 -8.23 -22.27 -13.96
CA ALA A 27 -8.25 -21.91 -12.56
C ALA A 27 -8.64 -23.14 -11.72
N ALA A 28 -7.93 -23.38 -10.61
CA ALA A 28 -8.23 -24.50 -9.73
C ALA A 28 -9.41 -24.12 -8.82
N THR A 29 -10.46 -24.93 -8.80
CA THR A 29 -11.58 -24.77 -7.86
C THR A 29 -11.11 -25.06 -6.45
N LEU A 30 -11.16 -24.05 -5.57
CA LEU A 30 -10.82 -24.15 -4.15
C LEU A 30 -12.00 -24.62 -3.30
N PHE A 31 -13.22 -24.27 -3.71
CA PHE A 31 -14.47 -24.61 -3.02
C PHE A 31 -15.65 -24.45 -3.96
N SER A 32 -16.68 -25.27 -3.77
CA SER A 32 -17.97 -25.10 -4.42
C SER A 32 -19.08 -25.68 -3.57
N ASP A 33 -20.23 -25.02 -3.55
CA ASP A 33 -21.44 -25.51 -2.91
C ASP A 33 -22.68 -25.03 -3.70
N ASN A 34 -23.48 -25.98 -4.15
CA ASN A 34 -24.76 -25.75 -4.83
C ASN A 34 -25.97 -26.23 -4.01
N PHE A 35 -25.74 -26.64 -2.75
CA PHE A 35 -26.76 -27.03 -1.76
C PHE A 35 -27.70 -28.18 -2.16
N GLU A 36 -27.43 -28.88 -3.27
CA GLU A 36 -28.29 -29.95 -3.81
C GLU A 36 -28.26 -31.23 -2.97
N ASP A 37 -27.22 -31.42 -2.16
CA ASP A 37 -27.13 -32.49 -1.16
C ASP A 37 -28.13 -32.29 0.00
N GLY A 38 -28.69 -31.09 0.12
CA GLY A 38 -29.75 -30.77 1.06
C GLY A 38 -29.28 -30.29 2.42
N ASP A 39 -27.99 -30.01 2.58
CA ASP A 39 -27.46 -29.45 3.80
C ASP A 39 -26.50 -28.27 3.53
N SER A 40 -26.09 -27.60 4.61
CA SER A 40 -25.15 -26.48 4.55
C SER A 40 -23.88 -26.82 5.34
N SER A 41 -23.44 -28.08 5.29
CA SER A 41 -22.24 -28.54 5.98
C SER A 41 -21.02 -27.74 5.51
N GLY A 42 -20.17 -27.34 6.45
CA GLY A 42 -19.02 -26.47 6.16
C GLY A 42 -19.34 -24.97 6.17
N TRP A 43 -20.63 -24.59 6.31
CA TRP A 43 -21.03 -23.20 6.53
C TRP A 43 -21.21 -22.90 8.01
N THR A 44 -20.69 -21.74 8.44
CA THR A 44 -20.90 -21.18 9.77
C THR A 44 -21.78 -19.94 9.68
N THR A 45 -22.91 -19.94 10.38
CA THR A 45 -23.91 -18.86 10.32
C THR A 45 -23.82 -17.90 11.50
N SER A 46 -24.13 -16.63 11.28
CA SER A 46 -24.26 -15.60 12.31
C SER A 46 -25.45 -14.69 12.01
N GLY A 47 -26.40 -14.59 12.93
CA GLY A 47 -27.65 -13.83 12.74
C GLY A 47 -28.60 -14.45 11.72
N GLY A 48 -29.83 -13.94 11.65
CA GLY A 48 -30.85 -14.39 10.70
C GLY A 48 -31.38 -15.81 10.94
N THR A 49 -32.05 -16.34 9.92
CA THR A 49 -32.58 -17.71 9.91
C THR A 49 -32.14 -18.36 8.61
N TRP A 50 -31.21 -19.31 8.72
CA TRP A 50 -30.58 -19.99 7.59
C TRP A 50 -31.05 -21.43 7.50
N ALA A 51 -31.43 -21.86 6.30
CA ALA A 51 -31.75 -23.25 6.01
C ALA A 51 -31.55 -23.53 4.53
N VAL A 52 -31.21 -24.77 4.18
CA VAL A 52 -31.37 -25.22 2.79
C VAL A 52 -32.85 -25.43 2.50
N ALA A 53 -33.35 -24.82 1.43
CA ALA A 53 -34.76 -24.85 1.07
C ALA A 53 -34.95 -25.00 -0.44
N ALA A 54 -36.15 -25.43 -0.85
CA ALA A 54 -36.51 -25.55 -2.25
C ALA A 54 -36.93 -24.19 -2.86
N ASP A 55 -36.55 -23.99 -4.12
CA ASP A 55 -36.91 -22.87 -5.00
C ASP A 55 -36.87 -23.30 -6.48
N GLY A 56 -37.34 -24.50 -6.77
CA GLY A 56 -37.04 -25.21 -8.03
C GLY A 56 -35.84 -26.13 -7.84
N SER A 57 -34.65 -25.55 -7.64
CA SER A 57 -33.44 -26.21 -7.10
C SER A 57 -33.37 -26.06 -5.57
N ARG A 58 -32.35 -26.61 -4.91
CA ARG A 58 -32.06 -26.31 -3.50
C ARG A 58 -31.16 -25.09 -3.41
N VAL A 59 -31.41 -24.24 -2.41
CA VAL A 59 -30.67 -23.00 -2.18
C VAL A 59 -30.39 -22.83 -0.70
N LEU A 60 -29.29 -22.16 -0.35
CA LEU A 60 -29.10 -21.64 1.00
C LEU A 60 -29.97 -20.40 1.18
N ARG A 61 -31.04 -20.56 1.95
CA ARG A 61 -32.04 -19.51 2.20
C ARG A 61 -31.77 -18.80 3.52
N GLN A 62 -31.66 -17.48 3.44
CA GLN A 62 -31.86 -16.60 4.57
C GLN A 62 -33.29 -16.07 4.51
N SER A 63 -34.13 -16.38 5.51
CA SER A 63 -35.55 -15.98 5.51
C SER A 63 -35.90 -14.81 6.43
N GLY A 64 -34.99 -14.40 7.32
CA GLY A 64 -35.22 -13.38 8.33
C GLY A 64 -34.95 -11.96 7.85
N THR A 65 -35.91 -11.04 8.03
CA THR A 65 -35.74 -9.62 7.63
C THR A 65 -35.48 -8.68 8.81
N SER A 66 -35.20 -9.20 10.00
CA SER A 66 -35.13 -8.44 11.26
C SER A 66 -33.71 -8.13 11.74
N SER A 67 -32.69 -8.69 11.11
CA SER A 67 -31.29 -8.46 11.46
C SER A 67 -30.40 -8.48 10.23
N ASP A 68 -29.15 -8.11 10.45
CA ASP A 68 -28.05 -8.53 9.61
C ASP A 68 -27.75 -10.03 9.82
N ALA A 69 -27.31 -10.70 8.78
CA ALA A 69 -27.04 -12.15 8.81
C ALA A 69 -25.90 -12.51 7.86
N ARG A 70 -25.06 -13.48 8.21
CA ARG A 70 -24.04 -14.05 7.33
C ARG A 70 -24.01 -15.57 7.42
N ALA A 71 -23.57 -16.20 6.34
CA ALA A 71 -23.07 -17.57 6.32
C ALA A 71 -21.68 -17.55 5.67
N ARG A 72 -20.68 -18.20 6.28
CA ARG A 72 -19.30 -18.24 5.78
C ARG A 72 -18.79 -19.66 5.64
N ALA A 73 -17.95 -19.90 4.65
CA ALA A 73 -17.35 -21.20 4.35
C ALA A 73 -15.96 -21.04 3.74
N GLY A 74 -15.17 -22.12 3.74
CA GLY A 74 -13.82 -22.13 3.19
C GLY A 74 -12.73 -21.88 4.24
N GLN A 75 -11.56 -21.43 3.79
CA GLN A 75 -10.37 -21.33 4.64
C GLN A 75 -9.87 -19.89 4.76
N ALA A 76 -9.52 -19.50 5.99
CA ALA A 76 -9.00 -18.16 6.28
C ALA A 76 -7.64 -17.86 5.62
N SER A 77 -6.91 -18.89 5.15
CA SER A 77 -5.61 -18.74 4.51
C SER A 77 -5.68 -18.37 3.02
N TRP A 78 -6.85 -18.38 2.40
CA TRP A 78 -6.96 -18.04 0.98
C TRP A 78 -6.69 -16.57 0.75
N THR A 79 -5.77 -16.27 -0.18
CA THR A 79 -5.32 -14.92 -0.51
C THR A 79 -5.96 -14.43 -1.80
N ASP A 80 -5.63 -15.05 -2.93
CA ASP A 80 -6.03 -14.60 -4.26
C ASP A 80 -6.97 -15.59 -4.92
N TYR A 81 -8.21 -15.17 -5.14
CA TYR A 81 -9.25 -16.00 -5.70
C TYR A 81 -10.39 -15.16 -6.28
N THR A 82 -11.27 -15.82 -7.01
CA THR A 82 -12.58 -15.27 -7.39
C THR A 82 -13.65 -16.09 -6.72
N VAL A 83 -14.52 -15.44 -5.95
CA VAL A 83 -15.76 -16.04 -5.47
C VAL A 83 -16.90 -15.62 -6.38
N SER A 84 -17.75 -16.56 -6.75
CA SER A 84 -18.99 -16.33 -7.50
C SER A 84 -20.17 -16.96 -6.78
N ALA A 85 -21.35 -16.35 -6.86
CA ALA A 85 -22.59 -16.96 -6.40
C ALA A 85 -23.79 -16.40 -7.17
N LYS A 86 -24.85 -17.20 -7.28
CA LYS A 86 -26.19 -16.72 -7.62
C LYS A 86 -26.85 -16.16 -6.37
N VAL A 87 -27.37 -14.94 -6.48
CA VAL A 87 -28.02 -14.22 -5.39
C VAL A 87 -29.40 -13.79 -5.83
N LYS A 88 -30.44 -14.23 -5.11
CA LYS A 88 -31.83 -13.84 -5.36
C LYS A 88 -32.42 -13.19 -4.11
N PRO A 89 -32.44 -11.85 -4.00
CA PRO A 89 -33.19 -11.18 -2.95
C PRO A 89 -34.68 -11.56 -3.05
N THR A 90 -35.29 -12.07 -1.98
CA THR A 90 -36.70 -12.47 -1.97
C THR A 90 -37.59 -11.47 -1.24
N ALA A 91 -37.05 -10.75 -0.26
CA ALA A 91 -37.72 -9.63 0.38
C ALA A 91 -36.73 -8.62 0.98
N PHE A 92 -36.84 -7.34 0.60
CA PHE A 92 -35.97 -6.26 1.10
C PHE A 92 -36.65 -4.88 1.14
N SER A 93 -37.88 -4.81 1.67
CA SER A 93 -38.69 -3.59 1.73
C SER A 93 -38.12 -2.54 2.68
N GLY A 94 -37.49 -1.49 2.15
CA GLY A 94 -36.97 -0.37 2.95
C GLY A 94 -35.74 0.26 2.32
N GLY A 95 -35.39 1.46 2.77
CA GLY A 95 -34.18 2.14 2.34
C GLY A 95 -32.95 1.35 2.78
N ASN A 96 -32.00 1.14 1.87
CA ASN A 96 -30.65 0.69 2.18
C ASN A 96 -30.51 -0.78 2.65
N ARG A 97 -31.40 -1.69 2.23
CA ARG A 97 -31.30 -3.15 2.48
C ARG A 97 -30.53 -3.89 1.38
N PHE A 98 -29.91 -5.04 1.67
CA PHE A 98 -29.12 -5.77 0.66
C PHE A 98 -28.98 -7.28 0.90
N ALA A 99 -28.64 -7.99 -0.19
CA ALA A 99 -28.00 -9.31 -0.18
C ALA A 99 -26.61 -9.21 -0.83
N ALA A 100 -25.64 -10.04 -0.40
CA ALA A 100 -24.24 -9.87 -0.78
C ALA A 100 -23.43 -11.18 -0.85
N VAL A 101 -22.36 -11.13 -1.64
CA VAL A 101 -21.27 -12.13 -1.70
C VAL A 101 -20.03 -11.57 -1.03
N LEU A 102 -19.34 -12.36 -0.22
CA LEU A 102 -18.20 -11.98 0.62
C LEU A 102 -16.91 -12.63 0.14
N ALA A 103 -15.81 -11.88 0.23
CA ALA A 103 -14.45 -12.39 0.05
C ALA A 103 -13.53 -11.87 1.15
N ARG A 104 -12.45 -12.61 1.37
CA ARG A 104 -11.44 -12.44 2.42
C ARG A 104 -12.06 -12.13 3.77
N ALA A 105 -13.09 -12.90 4.12
CA ALA A 105 -13.76 -12.74 5.38
C ALA A 105 -12.91 -13.30 6.52
N GLN A 106 -12.69 -12.46 7.53
CA GLN A 106 -11.89 -12.79 8.71
C GLN A 106 -12.79 -13.03 9.92
N SER A 107 -13.91 -12.31 9.99
CA SER A 107 -14.93 -12.46 11.03
C SER A 107 -16.33 -12.16 10.48
N ALA A 108 -17.36 -12.27 11.32
CA ALA A 108 -18.71 -11.80 10.96
C ALA A 108 -18.80 -10.27 10.76
N THR A 109 -17.75 -9.53 11.12
CA THR A 109 -17.73 -8.07 11.11
C THR A 109 -16.57 -7.49 10.28
N SER A 110 -15.75 -8.33 9.65
CA SER A 110 -14.57 -7.93 8.87
C SER A 110 -14.42 -8.75 7.59
N TYR A 111 -14.72 -8.15 6.43
CA TYR A 111 -14.68 -8.79 5.09
C TYR A 111 -14.86 -7.80 3.93
N TYR A 112 -14.47 -8.18 2.71
CA TYR A 112 -14.96 -7.54 1.48
C TYR A 112 -16.30 -8.14 1.05
N TYR A 113 -17.13 -7.34 0.40
CA TYR A 113 -18.39 -7.84 -0.13
C TYR A 113 -18.94 -7.01 -1.28
N VAL A 114 -19.73 -7.64 -2.15
CA VAL A 114 -20.50 -6.99 -3.20
C VAL A 114 -21.98 -7.04 -2.82
N ALA A 115 -22.58 -5.89 -2.60
CA ALA A 115 -23.97 -5.76 -2.15
C ALA A 115 -24.91 -5.41 -3.31
N LEU A 116 -25.97 -6.19 -3.48
CA LEU A 116 -27.13 -5.90 -4.32
C LEU A 116 -28.20 -5.21 -3.47
N ARG A 117 -28.49 -3.94 -3.74
CA ARG A 117 -29.29 -3.11 -2.83
C ARG A 117 -30.71 -2.82 -3.31
N SER A 118 -31.62 -2.67 -2.36
CA SER A 118 -33.02 -2.29 -2.61
C SER A 118 -33.22 -0.90 -3.22
N ASN A 119 -32.20 -0.02 -3.20
CA ASN A 119 -32.20 1.30 -3.81
C ASN A 119 -31.59 1.32 -5.23
N ASN A 120 -31.52 0.16 -5.89
CA ASN A 120 -31.00 0.01 -7.25
C ASN A 120 -29.52 0.40 -7.41
N THR A 121 -28.70 0.02 -6.44
CA THR A 121 -27.24 0.12 -6.54
C THR A 121 -26.57 -1.23 -6.32
N VAL A 122 -25.47 -1.43 -7.03
CA VAL A 122 -24.45 -2.43 -6.69
C VAL A 122 -23.31 -1.70 -6.03
N GLU A 123 -22.85 -2.20 -4.89
CA GLU A 123 -21.74 -1.61 -4.15
C GLU A 123 -20.68 -2.67 -3.87
N LEU A 124 -19.46 -2.45 -4.35
CA LEU A 124 -18.28 -3.12 -3.83
C LEU A 124 -17.86 -2.42 -2.55
N LYS A 125 -17.81 -3.16 -1.44
CA LYS A 125 -17.67 -2.62 -0.09
C LYS A 125 -16.64 -3.41 0.72
N LYS A 126 -16.18 -2.80 1.80
CA LYS A 126 -15.52 -3.48 2.92
C LYS A 126 -16.32 -3.25 4.19
N LEU A 127 -16.34 -4.24 5.06
CA LEU A 127 -16.78 -4.14 6.44
C LEU A 127 -15.54 -4.31 7.30
N VAL A 128 -15.24 -3.40 8.21
CA VAL A 128 -14.11 -3.52 9.15
C VAL A 128 -14.65 -3.33 10.55
N ASN A 129 -14.59 -4.37 11.38
CA ASN A 129 -15.11 -4.37 12.75
C ASN A 129 -16.54 -3.84 12.88
N GLY A 130 -17.40 -4.13 11.88
CA GLY A 130 -18.81 -3.75 11.84
C GLY A 130 -19.08 -2.42 11.12
N THR A 131 -18.05 -1.70 10.71
CA THR A 131 -18.17 -0.44 9.97
C THR A 131 -18.07 -0.67 8.47
N ALA A 132 -19.15 -0.37 7.73
CA ALA A 132 -19.23 -0.57 6.28
C ALA A 132 -18.73 0.64 5.51
N THR A 133 -17.87 0.43 4.51
CA THR A 133 -17.37 1.46 3.60
C THR A 133 -17.59 1.04 2.15
N THR A 134 -18.10 1.94 1.31
CA THR A 134 -18.24 1.71 -0.14
C THR A 134 -16.92 2.05 -0.84
N LEU A 135 -16.39 1.09 -1.61
CA LEU A 135 -15.16 1.25 -2.39
C LEU A 135 -15.47 1.69 -3.82
N ALA A 136 -16.48 1.08 -4.41
CA ALA A 136 -17.00 1.44 -5.73
C ALA A 136 -18.50 1.15 -5.79
N SER A 137 -19.23 1.92 -6.59
CA SER A 137 -20.66 1.68 -6.80
C SER A 137 -21.08 2.03 -8.22
N THR A 138 -22.18 1.41 -8.64
CA THR A 138 -22.87 1.76 -9.87
C THR A 138 -24.37 1.54 -9.69
N SER A 139 -25.17 2.20 -10.53
CA SER A 139 -26.61 1.96 -10.57
C SER A 139 -26.91 0.67 -11.32
N LEU A 140 -27.77 -0.16 -10.73
CA LEU A 140 -28.33 -1.35 -11.35
C LEU A 140 -29.72 -1.59 -10.77
N ALA A 141 -30.71 -1.82 -11.61
CA ALA A 141 -32.04 -2.21 -11.12
C ALA A 141 -31.97 -3.57 -10.40
N VAL A 142 -32.28 -3.57 -9.10
CA VAL A 142 -32.32 -4.78 -8.26
C VAL A 142 -33.76 -5.03 -7.84
N SER A 143 -34.35 -6.13 -8.31
CA SER A 143 -35.74 -6.49 -8.04
C SER A 143 -35.83 -7.76 -7.19
N ALA A 144 -36.76 -7.78 -6.24
CA ALA A 144 -37.06 -8.98 -5.48
C ALA A 144 -37.55 -10.10 -6.40
N GLY A 145 -37.13 -11.34 -6.14
CA GLY A 145 -37.42 -12.52 -6.95
C GLY A 145 -36.57 -12.67 -8.22
N THR A 146 -35.66 -11.72 -8.51
CA THR A 146 -34.73 -11.82 -9.64
C THR A 146 -33.37 -12.36 -9.18
N THR A 147 -32.83 -13.34 -9.91
CA THR A 147 -31.51 -13.90 -9.63
C THR A 147 -30.43 -13.09 -10.33
N TYR A 148 -29.34 -12.81 -9.62
CA TYR A 148 -28.17 -12.10 -10.10
C TYR A 148 -26.93 -12.99 -9.91
N THR A 149 -26.09 -13.10 -10.93
CA THR A 149 -24.78 -13.75 -10.79
C THR A 149 -23.77 -12.70 -10.34
N VAL A 150 -23.24 -12.85 -9.13
CA VAL A 150 -22.31 -11.90 -8.54
C VAL A 150 -20.95 -12.56 -8.45
N SER A 151 -19.91 -11.91 -8.98
CA SER A 151 -18.53 -12.33 -8.78
C SER A 151 -17.72 -11.25 -8.08
N LEU A 152 -16.77 -11.68 -7.25
CA LEU A 152 -15.79 -10.84 -6.59
C LEU A 152 -14.42 -11.52 -6.68
N GLN A 153 -13.57 -10.98 -7.54
CA GLN A 153 -12.15 -11.31 -7.61
C GLN A 153 -11.38 -10.47 -6.60
N VAL A 154 -10.56 -11.14 -5.81
CA VAL A 154 -9.59 -10.57 -4.88
C VAL A 154 -8.21 -11.07 -5.29
N ALA A 155 -7.33 -10.18 -5.70
CA ALA A 155 -5.98 -10.53 -6.15
C ALA A 155 -4.99 -9.43 -5.73
N GLY A 156 -4.06 -9.77 -4.83
CA GLY A 156 -3.23 -8.76 -4.17
C GLY A 156 -4.11 -7.72 -3.48
N SER A 157 -3.95 -6.43 -3.81
CA SER A 157 -4.82 -5.34 -3.35
C SER A 157 -5.99 -5.02 -4.28
N THR A 158 -6.08 -5.70 -5.43
CA THR A 158 -7.10 -5.43 -6.43
C THR A 158 -8.37 -6.22 -6.13
N LEU A 159 -9.48 -5.50 -6.09
CA LEU A 159 -10.83 -6.03 -5.97
C LEU A 159 -11.55 -5.73 -7.27
N ARG A 160 -12.11 -6.75 -7.91
CA ARG A 160 -12.89 -6.59 -9.13
C ARG A 160 -14.18 -7.39 -9.00
N SER A 161 -15.32 -6.71 -9.07
CA SER A 161 -16.61 -7.37 -9.05
C SER A 161 -17.39 -7.15 -10.32
N THR A 162 -18.22 -8.13 -10.67
CA THR A 162 -19.20 -8.00 -11.74
C THR A 162 -20.55 -8.52 -11.26
N VAL A 163 -21.61 -7.97 -11.85
CA VAL A 163 -22.97 -8.51 -11.70
C VAL A 163 -23.48 -8.85 -13.09
N ASN A 164 -23.91 -10.09 -13.28
CA ASN A 164 -24.35 -10.66 -14.56
C ASN A 164 -23.32 -10.53 -15.69
N GLY A 165 -22.02 -10.57 -15.36
CA GLY A 165 -20.93 -10.38 -16.33
C GLY A 165 -20.86 -8.97 -16.93
N GLY A 166 -21.59 -8.01 -16.37
CA GLY A 166 -21.59 -6.61 -16.80
C GLY A 166 -20.30 -5.86 -16.46
N ALA A 167 -20.32 -4.53 -16.64
CA ALA A 167 -19.18 -3.68 -16.37
C ALA A 167 -18.64 -3.89 -14.94
N ALA A 168 -17.33 -4.07 -14.84
CA ALA A 168 -16.72 -4.37 -13.57
C ALA A 168 -16.64 -3.12 -12.69
N LEU A 169 -16.98 -3.29 -11.41
CA LEU A 169 -16.54 -2.37 -10.38
C LEU A 169 -15.14 -2.78 -9.97
N SER A 170 -14.23 -1.84 -9.92
CA SER A 170 -12.85 -2.08 -9.48
C SER A 170 -12.53 -1.14 -8.33
N ALA A 171 -11.84 -1.68 -7.34
CA ALA A 171 -11.27 -0.91 -6.26
C ALA A 171 -9.90 -1.49 -5.88
N THR A 172 -9.07 -0.66 -5.28
CA THR A 172 -7.85 -1.11 -4.60
C THR A 172 -8.07 -0.96 -3.11
N ASP A 173 -7.92 -2.06 -2.37
CA ASP A 173 -8.01 -2.08 -0.91
C ASP A 173 -7.18 -3.22 -0.34
N THR A 174 -6.67 -3.03 0.88
CA THR A 174 -5.75 -3.98 1.55
C THR A 174 -6.16 -4.33 2.96
N ALA A 175 -7.33 -3.88 3.42
CA ALA A 175 -7.88 -4.21 4.73
C ALA A 175 -7.87 -5.73 4.99
N PHE A 176 -8.11 -6.54 3.95
CA PHE A 176 -8.06 -7.99 4.04
C PHE A 176 -7.14 -8.54 2.95
N THR A 177 -6.07 -9.23 3.34
CA THR A 177 -5.10 -9.87 2.43
C THR A 177 -5.36 -11.37 2.27
N SER A 178 -6.12 -11.95 3.19
CA SER A 178 -6.59 -13.32 3.18
C SER A 178 -7.90 -13.45 3.95
N GLY A 179 -8.64 -14.50 3.67
CA GLY A 179 -9.83 -14.86 4.43
C GLY A 179 -10.75 -15.80 3.68
N ASP A 180 -11.73 -16.31 4.41
CA ASP A 180 -12.76 -17.22 3.91
C ASP A 180 -13.77 -16.48 3.00
N VAL A 181 -14.71 -17.24 2.44
CA VAL A 181 -15.80 -16.69 1.60
C VAL A 181 -17.11 -16.71 2.36
N GLY A 182 -18.11 -16.03 1.83
CA GLY A 182 -19.45 -16.15 2.39
C GLY A 182 -20.52 -15.42 1.63
N VAL A 183 -21.70 -15.40 2.22
CA VAL A 183 -22.87 -14.66 1.78
C VAL A 183 -23.47 -13.91 2.97
N ALA A 184 -24.10 -12.77 2.71
CA ALA A 184 -24.71 -11.97 3.76
C ALA A 184 -25.99 -11.28 3.33
N THR A 185 -26.82 -10.95 4.32
CA THR A 185 -27.98 -10.09 4.16
C THR A 185 -28.01 -9.00 5.22
N PHE A 186 -28.66 -7.88 4.90
CA PHE A 186 -28.94 -6.80 5.84
C PHE A 186 -30.44 -6.49 5.79
N TYR A 187 -31.16 -6.95 6.82
CA TYR A 187 -32.62 -6.84 6.93
C TYR A 187 -33.36 -7.32 5.66
N THR A 188 -32.80 -8.35 5.01
CA THR A 188 -33.18 -8.85 3.70
C THR A 188 -33.27 -10.37 3.76
N ALA A 189 -34.36 -10.92 3.23
CA ALA A 189 -34.44 -12.33 2.89
C ALA A 189 -33.86 -12.53 1.49
N ALA A 190 -33.04 -13.57 1.30
CA ALA A 190 -32.42 -13.89 0.04
C ALA A 190 -32.06 -15.37 -0.05
N ASP A 191 -32.06 -15.86 -1.29
CA ASP A 191 -31.59 -17.19 -1.64
C ASP A 191 -30.21 -17.08 -2.29
N PHE A 192 -29.31 -17.97 -1.89
CA PHE A 192 -27.95 -18.08 -2.42
C PHE A 192 -27.74 -19.49 -2.97
N ASP A 193 -27.15 -19.57 -4.15
CA ASP A 193 -26.94 -20.81 -4.87
C ASP A 193 -25.65 -20.75 -5.70
N ASP A 194 -25.15 -21.90 -6.14
CA ASP A 194 -23.94 -22.05 -6.97
C ASP A 194 -22.76 -21.21 -6.47
N VAL A 195 -22.40 -21.33 -5.19
CA VAL A 195 -21.23 -20.65 -4.64
C VAL A 195 -19.99 -21.39 -5.13
N SER A 196 -19.10 -20.70 -5.84
CA SER A 196 -17.83 -21.27 -6.28
C SER A 196 -16.66 -20.34 -5.96
N VAL A 197 -15.49 -20.94 -5.71
CA VAL A 197 -14.23 -20.24 -5.46
C VAL A 197 -13.17 -20.84 -6.35
N GLU A 198 -12.52 -20.00 -7.14
CA GLU A 198 -11.48 -20.39 -8.08
C GLU A 198 -10.20 -19.59 -7.84
N THR A 199 -9.03 -20.20 -8.00
CA THR A 199 -7.76 -19.47 -7.93
C THR A 199 -7.72 -18.38 -9.01
N ALA A 200 -7.28 -17.18 -8.66
CA ALA A 200 -7.13 -16.12 -9.66
C ALA A 200 -6.01 -16.52 -10.65
N THR A 201 -6.33 -16.69 -11.94
CA THR A 201 -5.32 -17.00 -12.97
C THR A 201 -4.54 -15.75 -13.36
N ALA A 202 -3.21 -15.87 -13.42
CA ALA A 202 -2.32 -14.83 -13.92
C ALA A 202 -2.41 -14.68 -15.46
N PRO A 203 -2.15 -13.50 -16.05
CA PRO A 203 -2.09 -13.34 -17.51
C PRO A 203 -0.94 -14.18 -18.12
N PRO A 204 -0.99 -14.57 -19.42
CA PRO A 204 -0.03 -15.48 -20.02
C PRO A 204 1.40 -14.92 -20.01
N ALA A 205 2.35 -15.74 -19.57
CA ALA A 205 3.77 -15.41 -19.60
C ALA A 205 4.38 -15.59 -21.00
N THR A 206 5.13 -14.59 -21.46
CA THR A 206 6.02 -14.64 -22.64
C THR A 206 7.18 -15.63 -22.39
N PRO A 207 7.67 -16.40 -23.38
CA PRO A 207 8.56 -17.54 -23.12
C PRO A 207 9.99 -17.11 -22.71
N PRO A 208 10.72 -18.00 -21.98
CA PRO A 208 11.92 -17.61 -21.24
C PRO A 208 13.18 -17.55 -22.13
N PRO A 209 14.09 -16.58 -21.94
CA PRO A 209 15.44 -16.68 -22.44
C PRO A 209 16.27 -17.63 -21.56
N THR A 210 17.17 -18.38 -22.19
CA THR A 210 18.12 -19.30 -21.57
C THR A 210 19.06 -18.62 -20.58
N THR A 211 19.26 -19.26 -19.43
CA THR A 211 19.93 -18.77 -18.22
C THR A 211 21.44 -18.50 -18.41
N PRO A 212 21.94 -17.30 -18.06
CA PRO A 212 23.34 -17.04 -17.69
C PRO A 212 23.56 -17.15 -16.16
N PRO A 213 24.82 -17.23 -15.67
CA PRO A 213 25.18 -17.52 -14.28
C PRO A 213 24.77 -16.41 -13.29
N PRO A 214 24.78 -16.67 -11.96
CA PRO A 214 24.03 -15.87 -11.01
C PRO A 214 24.69 -14.51 -10.74
N THR A 215 23.97 -13.44 -11.06
CA THR A 215 24.18 -12.10 -10.50
C THR A 215 22.83 -11.40 -10.34
N THR A 216 22.54 -11.02 -9.10
CA THR A 216 21.69 -9.90 -8.61
C THR A 216 20.86 -9.15 -9.64
N ASP A 217 19.52 -9.21 -9.54
CA ASP A 217 18.63 -8.33 -10.32
C ASP A 217 17.71 -7.42 -9.45
N PRO A 218 17.60 -6.11 -9.82
CA PRO A 218 16.66 -5.13 -9.29
C PRO A 218 15.22 -5.14 -9.93
N PRO A 219 14.18 -4.39 -9.45
CA PRO A 219 12.84 -4.90 -9.12
C PRO A 219 11.77 -4.62 -10.19
N VAL A 220 10.61 -5.25 -10.04
CA VAL A 220 9.38 -4.85 -10.74
C VAL A 220 8.68 -3.73 -9.96
N PRO A 221 8.32 -2.59 -10.57
CA PRO A 221 7.61 -1.51 -9.88
C PRO A 221 6.10 -1.81 -9.75
N THR A 222 5.57 -1.73 -8.53
CA THR A 222 4.14 -1.64 -8.20
C THR A 222 3.95 -0.43 -7.29
N ASP A 223 2.93 0.40 -7.52
CA ASP A 223 2.73 1.76 -6.97
C ASP A 223 2.49 1.86 -5.44
N GLY A 224 3.27 1.14 -4.63
CA GLY A 224 3.36 1.25 -3.17
C GLY A 224 4.78 1.63 -2.74
N PRO A 225 5.01 1.98 -1.46
CA PRO A 225 6.34 2.40 -1.01
C PRO A 225 7.35 1.27 -1.11
N ILE A 226 8.57 1.61 -1.48
CA ILE A 226 9.74 0.76 -1.22
C ILE A 226 10.31 1.21 0.11
N GLY A 227 10.31 0.33 1.10
CA GLY A 227 10.95 0.61 2.38
C GLY A 227 10.11 0.31 3.60
N PHE A 228 10.44 0.98 4.71
CA PHE A 228 9.86 0.66 6.00
C PHE A 228 8.35 0.84 6.08
N ALA A 229 7.75 1.77 5.33
CA ALA A 229 6.30 1.92 5.32
C ALA A 229 5.56 0.78 4.58
N SER A 230 6.29 -0.11 3.89
CA SER A 230 5.73 -1.30 3.24
C SER A 230 5.66 -2.51 4.16
N LEU A 231 6.24 -2.43 5.36
CA LEU A 231 6.41 -3.59 6.23
C LEU A 231 5.11 -3.99 6.93
N ASN A 232 5.05 -5.26 7.29
CA ASN A 232 4.04 -5.77 8.20
C ASN A 232 4.51 -5.59 9.65
N ALA A 233 3.97 -4.59 10.35
CA ALA A 233 4.28 -4.31 11.73
C ALA A 233 3.16 -3.49 12.39
N LEU A 234 3.07 -3.55 13.73
CA LEU A 234 2.18 -2.70 14.52
C LEU A 234 0.71 -2.72 14.05
N GLY A 235 0.23 -3.87 13.58
CA GLY A 235 -1.14 -4.04 13.08
C GLY A 235 -1.41 -3.47 11.69
N GLN A 236 -0.36 -3.09 10.94
CA GLN A 236 -0.43 -2.70 9.54
C GLN A 236 0.31 -3.71 8.67
N ASN A 237 -0.15 -3.92 7.44
CA ASN A 237 0.52 -4.74 6.44
C ASN A 237 0.98 -3.87 5.29
N GLY A 238 1.90 -2.95 5.59
CA GLY A 238 2.22 -1.79 4.78
C GLY A 238 1.18 -0.68 4.90
N VAL A 239 1.52 0.47 4.31
CA VAL A 239 0.67 1.65 4.21
C VAL A 239 -0.16 1.64 2.94
N THR A 240 -1.46 1.89 3.08
CA THR A 240 -2.45 1.97 2.01
C THR A 240 -3.36 3.19 2.09
N GLY A 241 -3.20 3.98 3.14
CA GLY A 241 -3.85 5.26 3.30
C GLY A 241 -5.38 5.14 3.37
N GLY A 242 -6.01 5.91 2.50
CA GLY A 242 -7.45 6.01 2.31
C GLY A 242 -8.04 4.95 1.38
N ALA A 243 -7.27 3.92 1.01
CA ALA A 243 -7.73 2.83 0.16
C ALA A 243 -9.00 2.18 0.75
N GLY A 244 -9.95 1.91 -0.15
CA GLY A 244 -11.33 1.52 0.15
C GLY A 244 -12.07 2.38 1.17
N GLY A 245 -11.63 3.63 1.35
CA GLY A 245 -12.47 4.74 1.73
C GLY A 245 -13.31 5.22 0.55
N ARG A 246 -14.31 6.07 0.83
CA ARG A 246 -14.87 6.91 -0.24
C ARG A 246 -13.85 7.98 -0.63
N THR A 247 -13.91 8.42 -1.88
CA THR A 247 -13.13 9.56 -2.35
C THR A 247 -13.91 10.85 -2.12
N VAL A 248 -13.24 11.86 -1.57
CA VAL A 248 -13.75 13.22 -1.39
C VAL A 248 -12.81 14.20 -2.09
N THR A 249 -13.33 15.36 -2.47
CA THR A 249 -12.51 16.43 -3.06
C THR A 249 -12.61 17.65 -2.17
N ALA A 250 -11.47 18.11 -1.67
CA ALA A 250 -11.37 19.36 -0.94
C ALA A 250 -10.94 20.46 -1.92
N THR A 251 -11.74 21.52 -1.95
CA THR A 251 -11.50 22.73 -2.77
C THR A 251 -11.24 23.97 -1.92
N ASN A 252 -11.44 23.86 -0.61
CA ASN A 252 -11.22 24.92 0.36
C ASN A 252 -10.77 24.36 1.72
N ALA A 253 -10.37 25.26 2.62
CA ALA A 253 -9.81 24.91 3.92
C ALA A 253 -10.81 24.17 4.82
N THR A 254 -12.06 24.61 4.87
CA THR A 254 -13.08 23.98 5.71
C THR A 254 -13.27 22.51 5.34
N GLU A 255 -13.47 22.21 4.05
CA GLU A 255 -13.59 20.84 3.56
C GLU A 255 -12.35 20.00 3.88
N PHE A 256 -11.17 20.56 3.63
CA PHE A 256 -9.92 19.86 3.88
C PHE A 256 -9.74 19.48 5.35
N LEU A 257 -9.94 20.44 6.24
CA LEU A 257 -9.80 20.25 7.69
C LEU A 257 -10.82 19.24 8.21
N ASP A 258 -12.08 19.32 7.75
CA ASP A 258 -13.12 18.36 8.11
C ASP A 258 -12.77 16.93 7.65
N TYR A 259 -12.18 16.79 6.46
CA TYR A 259 -11.83 15.47 5.93
C TYR A 259 -10.60 14.85 6.62
N ILE A 260 -9.56 15.63 6.94
CA ILE A 260 -8.36 15.09 7.59
C ILE A 260 -8.60 14.73 9.07
N ASP A 261 -9.51 15.42 9.76
CA ASP A 261 -9.94 15.08 11.13
C ASP A 261 -11.10 14.07 11.17
N SER A 262 -11.61 13.64 10.02
CA SER A 262 -12.64 12.60 9.98
C SER A 262 -12.11 11.25 10.47
N THR A 263 -12.95 10.48 11.16
CA THR A 263 -12.67 9.08 11.51
C THR A 263 -12.90 8.12 10.33
N GLU A 264 -13.53 8.58 9.24
CA GLU A 264 -13.70 7.79 8.03
C GLU A 264 -12.35 7.49 7.37
N THR A 265 -12.25 6.32 6.75
CA THR A 265 -11.17 6.07 5.77
C THR A 265 -11.48 6.91 4.53
N LEU A 266 -10.57 7.79 4.12
CA LEU A 266 -10.82 8.72 3.03
C LEU A 266 -9.62 8.85 2.09
N THR A 267 -9.92 8.80 0.78
CA THR A 267 -9.04 9.38 -0.23
C THR A 267 -9.47 10.83 -0.45
N ILE A 268 -8.64 11.77 -0.02
CA ILE A 268 -8.87 13.20 -0.06
C ILE A 268 -8.09 13.75 -1.26
N ARG A 269 -8.83 14.12 -2.30
CA ARG A 269 -8.28 14.80 -3.48
C ARG A 269 -8.22 16.30 -3.19
N VAL A 270 -7.01 16.86 -3.16
CA VAL A 270 -6.78 18.30 -3.00
C VAL A 270 -6.80 18.94 -4.39
N ALA A 271 -7.84 19.72 -4.65
CA ALA A 271 -8.05 20.37 -5.95
C ALA A 271 -7.92 21.89 -5.81
N GLY A 272 -6.75 22.40 -6.16
CA GLY A 272 -6.39 23.81 -6.01
C GLY A 272 -5.62 24.11 -4.72
N GLN A 273 -5.41 25.41 -4.48
CA GLN A 273 -4.71 25.91 -3.31
C GLN A 273 -5.63 25.96 -2.09
N ILE A 274 -5.21 25.28 -1.03
CA ILE A 274 -5.86 25.28 0.27
C ILE A 274 -4.97 26.04 1.26
N ASN A 275 -5.47 27.17 1.75
CA ASN A 275 -4.78 27.97 2.74
C ASN A 275 -5.19 27.50 4.15
N ILE A 276 -4.22 27.05 4.92
CA ILE A 276 -4.37 26.69 6.34
C ILE A 276 -3.31 27.44 7.14
N THR A 277 -3.50 27.53 8.45
CA THR A 277 -2.51 28.06 9.40
C THR A 277 -2.13 26.97 10.39
N SER A 278 -0.97 27.08 11.04
CA SER A 278 -0.47 26.07 11.98
C SER A 278 -0.34 24.64 11.38
N LYS A 279 0.11 23.69 12.19
CA LYS A 279 0.06 22.26 11.85
C LYS A 279 -1.32 21.68 12.18
N GLN A 280 -1.88 20.91 11.27
CA GLN A 280 -3.25 20.39 11.34
C GLN A 280 -3.24 18.87 11.54
N GLY A 281 -3.98 18.41 12.54
CA GLY A 281 -4.04 17.01 12.93
C GLY A 281 -4.60 16.12 11.82
N VAL A 282 -3.85 15.09 11.42
CA VAL A 282 -4.30 14.10 10.44
C VAL A 282 -4.61 12.78 11.14
N ARG A 283 -5.87 12.36 11.10
CA ARG A 283 -6.29 11.06 11.63
C ARG A 283 -5.81 9.88 10.77
N PRO A 284 -5.80 8.65 11.33
CA PRO A 284 -5.47 7.46 10.58
C PRO A 284 -6.29 7.25 9.30
N ASN A 285 -5.77 6.38 8.42
CA ASN A 285 -6.46 5.86 7.22
C ASN A 285 -6.83 6.96 6.22
N LYS A 286 -5.83 7.74 5.81
CA LYS A 286 -6.00 8.84 4.86
C LYS A 286 -5.07 8.66 3.67
N THR A 287 -5.57 8.94 2.47
CA THR A 287 -4.71 9.27 1.33
C THR A 287 -4.99 10.72 1.02
N ILE A 288 -4.02 11.60 1.20
CA ILE A 288 -4.12 13.01 0.85
C ILE A 288 -3.33 13.18 -0.43
N VAL A 289 -4.02 13.41 -1.54
CA VAL A 289 -3.41 13.41 -2.87
C VAL A 289 -3.77 14.65 -3.68
N GLY A 290 -2.78 15.31 -4.27
CA GLY A 290 -3.02 16.45 -5.15
C GLY A 290 -3.61 16.05 -6.50
N VAL A 291 -4.55 16.84 -7.03
CA VAL A 291 -5.12 16.60 -8.37
C VAL A 291 -4.22 17.20 -9.44
N GLY A 292 -3.57 16.35 -10.23
CA GLY A 292 -2.68 16.79 -11.31
C GLY A 292 -1.58 17.70 -10.78
N THR A 293 -1.48 18.92 -11.29
CA THR A 293 -0.53 19.95 -10.81
C THR A 293 -1.17 21.00 -9.90
N SER A 294 -2.43 20.79 -9.47
CA SER A 294 -3.20 21.81 -8.75
C SER A 294 -3.20 21.64 -7.24
N GLY A 295 -2.86 20.46 -6.72
CA GLY A 295 -2.91 20.18 -5.29
C GLY A 295 -1.86 20.97 -4.52
N HIS A 296 -2.30 21.89 -3.67
CA HIS A 296 -1.40 22.82 -3.00
C HIS A 296 -1.89 23.15 -1.59
N ILE A 297 -1.04 22.92 -0.60
CA ILE A 297 -1.22 23.34 0.79
C ILE A 297 -0.31 24.54 1.05
N ASN A 298 -0.89 25.66 1.49
CA ASN A 298 -0.16 26.90 1.74
C ASN A 298 -0.39 27.40 3.18
N GLY A 299 0.65 27.92 3.82
CA GLY A 299 0.60 28.58 5.12
C GLY A 299 0.81 27.65 6.32
N GLY A 300 0.20 26.46 6.32
CA GLY A 300 0.29 25.50 7.42
C GLY A 300 0.94 24.18 7.03
N GLY A 301 0.81 23.18 7.91
CA GLY A 301 1.36 21.84 7.74
C GLY A 301 0.45 20.73 8.26
N LEU A 302 0.94 19.49 8.19
CA LEU A 302 0.24 18.31 8.69
C LEU A 302 0.93 17.77 9.93
N ASP A 303 0.15 17.47 10.97
CA ASP A 303 0.63 16.89 12.23
C ASP A 303 0.02 15.51 12.44
N PHE A 304 0.87 14.50 12.62
CA PHE A 304 0.46 13.13 12.89
C PHE A 304 0.72 12.82 14.36
N TYR A 305 -0.35 12.54 15.09
CA TYR A 305 -0.31 12.18 16.51
C TYR A 305 -1.01 10.84 16.69
N ARG A 306 -0.27 9.78 17.04
CA ARG A 306 -0.77 8.39 17.10
C ARG A 306 -1.57 8.00 15.85
N SER A 307 -1.15 8.55 14.72
CA SER A 307 -1.81 8.38 13.43
C SER A 307 -1.08 7.29 12.65
N TYR A 308 -1.81 6.53 11.86
CA TYR A 308 -1.21 5.44 11.11
C TYR A 308 -1.93 5.20 9.81
N ASN A 309 -1.25 4.49 8.91
CA ASN A 309 -1.78 4.18 7.59
C ASN A 309 -2.18 5.47 6.84
N VAL A 310 -1.21 6.35 6.59
CA VAL A 310 -1.45 7.59 5.85
C VAL A 310 -0.48 7.76 4.69
N ILE A 311 -1.03 8.14 3.54
CA ILE A 311 -0.28 8.52 2.33
C ILE A 311 -0.45 10.03 2.13
N VAL A 312 0.65 10.75 1.97
CA VAL A 312 0.69 12.17 1.57
C VAL A 312 1.41 12.22 0.23
N ARG A 313 0.69 12.55 -0.84
CA ARG A 313 1.20 12.35 -2.21
C ARG A 313 0.86 13.46 -3.17
N ASN A 314 1.77 13.77 -4.09
CA ASN A 314 1.51 14.69 -5.19
C ASN A 314 1.06 16.10 -4.78
N LEU A 315 1.51 16.60 -3.63
CA LEU A 315 1.16 17.93 -3.13
C LEU A 315 2.34 18.88 -3.25
N ARG A 316 2.02 20.15 -3.52
CA ARG A 316 2.93 21.25 -3.23
C ARG A 316 2.66 21.76 -1.82
N PHE A 317 3.69 21.87 -0.99
CA PHE A 317 3.67 22.55 0.30
C PHE A 317 4.48 23.85 0.19
N THR A 318 3.85 24.98 0.53
CA THR A 318 4.55 26.28 0.55
C THR A 318 4.27 27.07 1.81
N ASN A 319 5.29 27.80 2.28
CA ASN A 319 5.15 28.80 3.34
C ASN A 319 4.55 28.24 4.63
N ALA A 320 4.89 26.99 5.00
CA ALA A 320 4.45 26.44 6.28
C ALA A 320 5.03 27.31 7.42
N GLU A 321 4.16 27.83 8.28
CA GLU A 321 4.50 28.68 9.43
C GLU A 321 5.39 27.98 10.47
N ASP A 322 5.48 26.64 10.39
CA ASP A 322 6.29 25.75 11.22
C ASP A 322 6.79 24.59 10.33
N ASP A 323 6.65 23.32 10.74
CA ASP A 323 6.90 22.17 9.87
C ASP A 323 5.82 21.97 8.81
N ALA A 324 6.19 21.58 7.58
CA ALA A 324 5.20 21.22 6.56
C ALA A 324 4.56 19.85 6.84
N VAL A 325 5.33 18.88 7.31
CA VAL A 325 4.85 17.57 7.76
C VAL A 325 5.60 17.14 9.03
N ASN A 326 4.88 16.90 10.13
CA ASN A 326 5.44 16.34 11.37
C ASN A 326 4.82 14.96 11.66
N VAL A 327 5.60 13.89 11.56
CA VAL A 327 5.22 12.53 11.95
C VAL A 327 5.67 12.26 13.37
N GLY A 328 4.75 12.35 14.34
CA GLY A 328 5.08 12.32 15.76
C GLY A 328 4.27 11.32 16.59
N GLN A 329 4.68 11.17 17.85
CA GLN A 329 3.93 10.50 18.91
C GLN A 329 3.40 9.12 18.51
N GLU A 330 4.33 8.19 18.30
CA GLU A 330 4.04 6.78 17.96
C GLU A 330 3.26 6.60 16.65
N SER A 331 3.18 7.63 15.80
CA SER A 331 2.59 7.51 14.47
C SER A 331 3.41 6.58 13.59
N HIS A 332 2.76 5.74 12.78
CA HIS A 332 3.48 4.74 11.99
C HIS A 332 2.85 4.34 10.67
N HIS A 333 3.63 3.75 9.77
CA HIS A 333 3.17 3.38 8.42
C HIS A 333 2.66 4.61 7.67
N ILE A 334 3.58 5.55 7.45
CA ILE A 334 3.34 6.81 6.76
C ILE A 334 4.20 6.86 5.51
N TRP A 335 3.59 7.19 4.37
CA TRP A 335 4.29 7.35 3.10
C TRP A 335 4.14 8.78 2.59
N ILE A 336 5.28 9.46 2.43
CA ILE A 336 5.36 10.82 1.92
C ILE A 336 6.03 10.74 0.56
N ASP A 337 5.25 10.90 -0.50
CA ASP A 337 5.66 10.54 -1.87
C ASP A 337 5.37 11.63 -2.91
N HIS A 338 6.30 11.91 -3.82
CA HIS A 338 6.05 12.85 -4.94
C HIS A 338 5.50 14.22 -4.51
N ASN A 339 5.94 14.75 -3.37
CA ASN A 339 5.58 16.09 -2.92
C ASN A 339 6.71 17.07 -3.23
N SER A 340 6.38 18.36 -3.32
CA SER A 340 7.38 19.42 -3.33
C SER A 340 7.23 20.32 -2.10
N PHE A 341 8.35 20.62 -1.45
CA PHE A 341 8.44 21.44 -0.24
C PHE A 341 9.29 22.67 -0.50
N SER A 342 8.75 23.85 -0.19
CA SER A 342 9.49 25.12 -0.30
C SER A 342 9.03 26.10 0.77
N GLY A 343 9.96 26.80 1.41
CA GLY A 343 9.63 27.90 2.34
C GLY A 343 8.97 27.49 3.65
N ALA A 344 9.18 26.27 4.15
CA ALA A 344 8.83 25.94 5.54
C ALA A 344 9.73 26.72 6.50
N VAL A 345 9.17 27.23 7.60
CA VAL A 345 9.91 28.01 8.61
C VAL A 345 10.80 27.11 9.48
N ASP A 346 10.32 25.90 9.83
CA ASP A 346 11.12 24.87 10.49
C ASP A 346 11.44 23.70 9.56
N GLY A 347 11.01 22.48 9.87
CA GLY A 347 11.30 21.29 9.07
C GLY A 347 10.38 21.18 7.85
N SER A 348 10.92 20.72 6.71
CA SER A 348 10.01 20.26 5.64
C SER A 348 9.32 18.97 6.07
N ILE A 349 10.07 18.02 6.62
CA ILE A 349 9.54 16.77 7.19
C ILE A 349 10.26 16.44 8.50
N ASP A 350 9.54 16.37 9.62
CA ASP A 350 10.09 15.90 10.89
C ASP A 350 9.46 14.56 11.27
N ILE A 351 10.28 13.58 11.70
CA ILE A 351 9.85 12.23 12.12
C ILE A 351 10.41 11.97 13.53
N VAL A 352 9.55 11.97 14.54
CA VAL A 352 9.98 12.17 15.94
C VAL A 352 9.13 11.38 16.94
N ARG A 353 9.60 11.29 18.19
CA ARG A 353 8.80 10.87 19.36
C ARG A 353 8.16 9.49 19.15
N GLY A 354 8.99 8.49 18.88
CA GLY A 354 8.58 7.10 18.72
C GLY A 354 7.83 6.78 17.42
N ALA A 355 7.79 7.72 16.46
CA ALA A 355 7.29 7.42 15.13
C ALA A 355 8.07 6.26 14.49
N ASP A 356 7.42 5.46 13.64
CA ASP A 356 8.05 4.27 13.08
C ASP A 356 7.48 3.87 11.72
N TYR A 357 8.21 3.06 10.96
CA TYR A 357 7.78 2.55 9.65
C TYR A 357 7.38 3.68 8.67
N VAL A 358 8.32 4.60 8.39
CA VAL A 358 8.08 5.74 7.50
C VAL A 358 8.88 5.58 6.19
N THR A 359 8.31 5.99 5.08
CA THR A 359 9.02 6.08 3.80
C THR A 359 8.82 7.46 3.19
N VAL A 360 9.93 8.09 2.82
CA VAL A 360 9.97 9.39 2.15
C VAL A 360 10.59 9.19 0.79
N SER A 361 9.79 9.27 -0.26
CA SER A 361 10.26 8.95 -1.62
C SER A 361 9.86 9.96 -2.68
N TRP A 362 10.72 10.15 -3.67
CA TRP A 362 10.40 10.97 -4.86
C TRP A 362 9.95 12.41 -4.53
N ASN A 363 10.31 12.95 -3.36
CA ASN A 363 9.96 14.33 -3.02
C ASN A 363 11.04 15.30 -3.52
N HIS A 364 10.66 16.53 -3.77
CA HIS A 364 11.57 17.63 -4.11
C HIS A 364 11.59 18.66 -2.98
N PHE A 365 12.75 18.82 -2.35
CA PHE A 365 13.02 19.84 -1.35
C PHE A 365 13.72 20.98 -2.06
N ASP A 366 12.98 22.04 -2.34
CA ASP A 366 13.40 23.19 -3.14
C ASP A 366 13.84 24.32 -2.20
N HIS A 367 15.16 24.51 -2.08
CA HIS A 367 15.78 25.56 -1.26
C HIS A 367 15.31 25.57 0.21
N ALA A 368 15.14 24.40 0.81
CA ALA A 368 14.77 24.30 2.23
C ALA A 368 15.95 24.66 3.14
N ASP A 369 15.72 25.42 4.22
CA ASP A 369 16.75 25.54 5.27
C ASP A 369 16.93 24.18 5.94
N LYS A 370 15.86 23.66 6.56
CA LYS A 370 15.84 22.40 7.29
C LYS A 370 14.96 21.39 6.56
N SER A 371 15.59 20.46 5.85
CA SER A 371 14.85 19.47 5.04
C SER A 371 14.16 18.42 5.92
N MET A 372 14.91 17.63 6.67
CA MET A 372 14.35 16.48 7.40
C MET A 372 15.06 16.14 8.72
N LEU A 373 14.33 16.20 9.83
CA LEU A 373 14.79 15.74 11.13
C LEU A 373 14.22 14.35 11.47
N ILE A 374 15.08 13.44 11.94
CA ILE A 374 14.68 12.16 12.53
C ILE A 374 15.15 12.19 13.99
N SER A 375 14.18 12.21 14.91
CA SER A 375 14.33 12.52 16.33
C SER A 375 14.76 13.97 16.64
N HIS A 376 13.96 14.62 17.49
CA HIS A 376 14.04 16.06 17.76
C HIS A 376 15.09 16.48 18.80
N SER A 377 15.61 15.59 19.63
CA SER A 377 16.43 15.96 20.78
C SER A 377 17.43 14.89 21.17
N ASP A 378 18.60 15.31 21.65
CA ASP A 378 19.62 14.44 22.23
C ASP A 378 19.14 13.75 23.53
N GLY A 379 18.08 14.28 24.15
CA GLY A 379 17.43 13.69 25.33
C GLY A 379 16.27 12.74 25.02
N ALA A 380 15.97 12.46 23.74
CA ALA A 380 14.80 11.67 23.33
C ALA A 380 15.01 10.15 23.36
N ALA A 381 16.11 9.66 23.93
CA ALA A 381 16.46 8.24 23.90
C ALA A 381 15.34 7.33 24.47
N SER A 382 14.64 7.76 25.52
CA SER A 382 13.55 6.99 26.13
C SER A 382 12.33 6.82 25.21
N THR A 383 12.15 7.70 24.23
CA THR A 383 11.03 7.63 23.28
C THR A 383 11.44 7.08 21.92
N ASP A 384 12.71 7.26 21.52
CA ASP A 384 13.12 7.08 20.13
C ASP A 384 14.02 5.86 19.89
N VAL A 385 14.70 5.34 20.93
CA VAL A 385 15.50 4.10 20.80
C VAL A 385 14.58 2.92 20.51
N GLY A 386 14.88 2.16 19.45
CA GLY A 386 14.08 1.03 19.00
C GLY A 386 13.00 1.39 17.97
N HIS A 387 12.75 2.68 17.75
CA HIS A 387 11.79 3.22 16.78
C HIS A 387 12.52 3.87 15.59
N LEU A 388 11.81 4.74 14.86
CA LEU A 388 12.34 5.58 13.79
C LEU A 388 12.98 4.77 12.65
N LYS A 389 12.33 3.68 12.24
CA LYS A 389 12.69 2.97 11.01
C LYS A 389 12.18 3.75 9.82
N VAL A 390 13.10 4.43 9.14
CA VAL A 390 12.80 5.36 8.04
C VAL A 390 13.58 4.98 6.80
N THR A 391 12.88 4.94 5.67
CA THR A 391 13.47 4.83 4.33
C THR A 391 13.36 6.16 3.60
N ILE A 392 14.45 6.59 2.97
CA ILE A 392 14.54 7.83 2.22
C ILE A 392 15.12 7.50 0.85
N HIS A 393 14.34 7.60 -0.22
CA HIS A 393 14.84 7.28 -1.55
C HIS A 393 14.33 8.13 -2.70
N HIS A 394 15.17 8.32 -3.72
CA HIS A 394 14.81 9.06 -4.94
C HIS A 394 14.29 10.49 -4.69
N ASN A 395 14.63 11.09 -3.54
CA ASN A 395 14.32 12.48 -3.27
C ASN A 395 15.35 13.41 -3.91
N PHE A 396 14.92 14.62 -4.25
CA PHE A 396 15.76 15.70 -4.73
C PHE A 396 15.97 16.73 -3.62
N PHE A 397 17.18 16.83 -3.09
CA PHE A 397 17.58 17.87 -2.15
C PHE A 397 18.30 18.98 -2.90
N ASP A 398 17.53 19.97 -3.37
CA ASP A 398 17.93 20.95 -4.37
C ASP A 398 18.23 22.30 -3.73
N ASN A 399 19.53 22.64 -3.61
CA ASN A 399 20.00 23.88 -2.99
C ASN A 399 19.49 24.09 -1.54
N SER A 400 19.15 23.00 -0.85
CA SER A 400 18.73 23.00 0.55
C SER A 400 19.93 23.05 1.51
N ARG A 401 19.80 23.71 2.66
CA ARG A 401 20.93 24.04 3.53
C ARG A 401 21.37 22.87 4.42
N GLN A 402 20.46 22.18 5.09
CA GLN A 402 20.80 21.16 6.09
C GLN A 402 19.71 20.11 6.33
N ARG A 403 20.09 19.06 7.08
CA ARG A 403 19.25 17.96 7.58
C ARG A 403 18.73 17.06 6.45
N HIS A 404 19.59 16.30 5.77
CA HIS A 404 19.19 15.46 4.64
C HIS A 404 19.42 13.93 4.81
N PRO A 405 18.95 13.26 5.88
CA PRO A 405 18.37 13.79 7.12
C PRO A 405 19.43 14.07 8.19
N ARG A 406 19.03 14.71 9.30
CA ARG A 406 19.74 14.60 10.60
C ARG A 406 19.04 13.57 11.46
N ILE A 407 19.77 12.56 11.94
CA ILE A 407 19.23 11.36 12.57
C ILE A 407 19.78 11.21 13.98
N ARG A 408 18.89 10.98 14.95
CA ARG A 408 19.23 10.47 16.28
C ARG A 408 18.46 9.21 16.59
N PHE A 409 19.09 8.27 17.30
CA PHE A 409 18.55 7.01 17.81
C PHE A 409 17.94 6.01 16.81
N GLY A 410 17.42 6.46 15.66
CA GLY A 410 16.84 5.60 14.64
C GLY A 410 17.85 4.59 14.12
N GLU A 411 17.48 3.32 14.13
CA GLU A 411 18.29 2.25 13.57
C GLU A 411 17.45 1.07 13.03
N PRO A 412 17.69 0.65 11.78
CA PRO A 412 18.44 1.37 10.75
C PRO A 412 17.58 2.46 10.08
N VAL A 413 18.20 3.58 9.72
CA VAL A 413 17.67 4.52 8.72
C VAL A 413 18.36 4.24 7.39
N HIS A 414 17.56 4.07 6.33
CA HIS A 414 18.07 3.69 5.02
C HIS A 414 17.90 4.83 4.01
N VAL A 415 19.02 5.34 3.50
CA VAL A 415 19.08 6.49 2.59
C VAL A 415 19.70 6.05 1.28
N PHE A 416 18.89 5.92 0.21
CA PHE A 416 19.40 5.42 -1.07
C PHE A 416 18.87 6.12 -2.32
N ASN A 417 19.70 6.18 -3.37
CA ASN A 417 19.33 6.75 -4.67
C ASN A 417 18.73 8.17 -4.62
N ASN A 418 19.09 8.99 -3.62
CA ASN A 418 18.71 10.40 -3.56
C ASN A 418 19.74 11.27 -4.27
N TYR A 419 19.29 12.43 -4.76
CA TYR A 419 20.16 13.43 -5.36
C TYR A 419 20.31 14.62 -4.42
N PHE A 420 21.56 14.88 -4.01
CA PHE A 420 21.98 15.98 -3.16
C PHE A 420 22.74 16.99 -4.02
N LEU A 421 22.16 18.16 -4.25
CA LEU A 421 22.73 19.18 -5.14
C LEU A 421 22.90 20.49 -4.38
N ASN A 422 24.13 21.00 -4.34
CA ASN A 422 24.49 22.29 -3.74
C ASN A 422 23.99 22.44 -2.29
N ASN A 423 24.04 21.36 -1.50
CA ASN A 423 23.60 21.44 -0.12
C ASN A 423 24.66 22.14 0.74
N GLU A 424 24.30 23.28 1.33
CA GLU A 424 25.27 24.24 1.88
C GLU A 424 26.05 23.71 3.08
N LEU A 425 25.39 23.05 4.05
CA LEU A 425 26.03 22.61 5.28
C LEU A 425 26.40 21.12 5.26
N TYR A 426 25.44 20.23 5.03
CA TYR A 426 25.70 18.79 4.98
C TYR A 426 24.58 17.98 4.33
N GLY A 427 24.92 16.76 3.91
CA GLY A 427 23.97 15.74 3.47
C GLY A 427 23.33 15.01 4.66
N VAL A 428 23.81 13.80 4.95
CA VAL A 428 23.30 12.93 6.02
C VAL A 428 24.08 13.15 7.31
N ALA A 429 23.42 13.31 8.45
CA ALA A 429 24.08 13.28 9.75
C ALA A 429 23.51 12.16 10.63
N SER A 430 24.31 11.11 10.86
CA SER A 430 23.97 10.04 11.80
C SER A 430 24.64 10.31 13.14
N VAL A 431 23.86 10.76 14.12
CA VAL A 431 24.35 11.21 15.42
C VAL A 431 23.56 10.55 16.56
N GLN A 432 23.97 10.75 17.81
CA GLN A 432 23.30 10.22 19.01
C GLN A 432 22.89 8.74 18.84
N GLN A 433 23.89 7.88 18.65
CA GLN A 433 23.74 6.41 18.53
C GLN A 433 22.90 5.90 17.34
N ALA A 434 22.40 6.77 16.46
CA ALA A 434 21.69 6.38 15.25
C ALA A 434 22.52 5.41 14.39
N GLY A 435 21.86 4.62 13.56
CA GLY A 435 22.50 3.76 12.58
C GLY A 435 21.95 4.05 11.18
N ALA A 436 22.78 4.58 10.28
CA ALA A 436 22.38 4.91 8.91
C ALA A 436 23.11 4.06 7.87
N VAL A 437 22.37 3.57 6.88
CA VAL A 437 22.94 3.03 5.63
C VAL A 437 22.70 4.04 4.52
N VAL A 438 23.79 4.56 3.95
CA VAL A 438 23.77 5.59 2.89
C VAL A 438 24.32 4.99 1.61
N GLU A 439 23.47 4.62 0.66
CA GLU A 439 23.92 3.87 -0.52
C GLU A 439 23.40 4.33 -1.88
N ASN A 440 24.26 4.28 -2.90
CA ASN A 440 23.92 4.66 -4.28
C ASN A 440 23.28 6.05 -4.44
N ASN A 441 23.56 6.98 -3.54
CA ASN A 441 23.17 8.38 -3.67
C ASN A 441 24.17 9.15 -4.54
N TYR A 442 23.74 10.28 -5.07
CA TYR A 442 24.59 11.21 -5.82
C TYR A 442 24.70 12.53 -5.07
N PHE A 443 25.91 12.90 -4.68
CA PHE A 443 26.24 14.16 -4.02
C PHE A 443 27.02 15.04 -4.97
N GLU A 444 26.54 16.27 -5.18
CA GLU A 444 27.15 17.27 -6.05
C GLU A 444 27.24 18.60 -5.30
N ASN A 445 28.45 19.15 -5.18
CA ASN A 445 28.72 20.38 -4.43
C ASN A 445 28.23 20.33 -2.97
N VAL A 446 28.49 19.20 -2.28
CA VAL A 446 28.13 19.02 -0.87
C VAL A 446 29.41 18.96 -0.02
N PRO A 447 29.71 19.99 0.79
CA PRO A 447 30.99 20.07 1.50
C PRO A 447 31.14 18.98 2.56
N PHE A 448 30.05 18.53 3.18
CA PHE A 448 30.04 17.45 4.15
C PHE A 448 28.92 16.44 3.82
N PRO A 449 29.16 15.46 2.93
CA PRO A 449 28.12 14.53 2.51
C PRO A 449 27.57 13.69 3.66
N CYS A 450 28.42 13.31 4.62
CA CYS A 450 28.01 12.53 5.78
C CYS A 450 28.76 12.93 7.06
N PHE A 451 28.03 13.04 8.17
CA PHE A 451 28.58 13.09 9.53
C PHE A 451 28.24 11.80 10.29
N SER A 452 29.20 11.29 11.07
CA SER A 452 28.97 10.14 11.95
C SER A 452 29.91 10.09 13.16
N ALA A 453 31.18 9.72 12.94
CA ALA A 453 32.13 9.45 14.03
C ALA A 453 32.43 10.68 14.88
N SER A 454 32.39 11.87 14.27
CA SER A 454 32.65 13.14 14.94
C SER A 454 31.42 13.72 15.64
N GLY A 455 30.24 13.12 15.44
CA GLY A 455 28.97 13.76 15.81
C GLY A 455 28.63 14.94 14.89
N TYR A 456 27.76 15.83 15.35
CA TYR A 456 27.49 17.09 14.67
C TYR A 456 26.88 18.10 15.64
N ALA A 457 27.43 19.33 15.69
CA ALA A 457 27.11 20.33 16.70
C ALA A 457 27.21 19.72 18.12
N ASP A 458 26.21 19.92 18.97
CA ASP A 458 26.19 19.36 20.32
C ASP A 458 25.89 17.85 20.37
N SER A 459 25.52 17.25 19.23
CA SER A 459 25.17 15.85 19.17
C SER A 459 26.38 14.95 19.07
N GLY A 460 26.47 13.99 20.00
CA GLY A 460 27.49 12.95 20.01
C GLY A 460 27.41 12.01 18.80
N PRO A 461 28.36 11.08 18.69
CA PRO A 461 28.51 10.24 17.51
C PRO A 461 27.33 9.29 17.28
N GLY A 462 27.12 8.96 16.01
CA GLY A 462 26.27 7.86 15.55
C GLY A 462 27.09 6.81 14.80
N ARG A 463 26.40 5.95 14.06
CA ARG A 463 26.98 4.92 13.18
C ARG A 463 26.46 5.11 11.76
N LEU A 464 27.34 4.95 10.79
CA LEU A 464 27.02 5.13 9.39
C LEU A 464 27.87 4.19 8.55
N VAL A 465 27.21 3.43 7.68
CA VAL A 465 27.84 2.67 6.60
C VAL A 465 27.43 3.32 5.29
N HIS A 466 28.40 3.54 4.40
CA HIS A 466 28.10 4.05 3.07
C HIS A 466 28.72 3.18 1.97
N ARG A 467 28.02 3.01 0.84
CA ARG A 467 28.48 2.19 -0.29
C ARG A 467 27.88 2.67 -1.61
N GLY A 468 28.62 2.58 -2.70
CA GLY A 468 28.12 2.89 -4.04
C GLY A 468 27.71 4.36 -4.31
N ASN A 469 27.90 5.28 -3.37
CA ASN A 469 27.60 6.70 -3.59
C ASN A 469 28.59 7.35 -4.56
N THR A 470 28.13 8.36 -5.29
CA THR A 470 28.96 9.23 -6.11
C THR A 470 29.11 10.59 -5.45
N PHE A 471 30.34 11.11 -5.41
CA PHE A 471 30.68 12.42 -4.85
C PHE A 471 31.35 13.25 -5.94
N VAL A 472 30.68 14.28 -6.42
CA VAL A 472 31.20 15.27 -7.37
C VAL A 472 31.36 16.58 -6.65
N ASP A 473 32.57 17.15 -6.67
CA ASP A 473 32.90 18.43 -6.01
C ASP A 473 32.40 18.49 -4.55
N SER A 474 32.50 17.36 -3.86
CA SER A 474 31.94 17.13 -2.53
C SER A 474 33.02 16.63 -1.58
N GLY A 475 32.82 16.84 -0.28
CA GLY A 475 33.75 16.38 0.75
C GLY A 475 33.70 14.88 0.99
N THR A 476 34.35 14.44 2.07
CA THR A 476 34.37 13.04 2.48
C THR A 476 33.14 12.68 3.30
N CYS A 477 32.55 11.51 3.03
CA CYS A 477 31.51 10.91 3.85
C CYS A 477 32.14 10.22 5.07
N GLU A 478 31.84 10.66 6.28
CA GLU A 478 32.27 9.95 7.49
C GLU A 478 31.49 8.64 7.68
N ALA A 479 32.22 7.52 7.84
CA ALA A 479 31.65 6.23 8.21
C ALA A 479 32.10 5.85 9.63
N ALA A 480 31.22 5.18 10.38
CA ALA A 480 31.54 4.69 11.72
C ALA A 480 30.71 3.45 12.09
N GLY A 481 31.39 2.46 12.70
CA GLY A 481 30.74 1.29 13.29
C GLY A 481 30.03 0.39 12.28
N SER A 482 28.98 -0.29 12.75
CA SER A 482 28.12 -1.15 11.95
C SER A 482 26.65 -0.76 12.16
N VAL A 483 25.84 -1.03 11.14
CA VAL A 483 24.41 -0.72 11.11
C VAL A 483 23.67 -1.97 10.64
N VAL A 484 22.47 -2.21 11.14
CA VAL A 484 21.62 -3.31 10.68
C VAL A 484 21.33 -3.16 9.18
N GLU A 485 21.53 -4.24 8.43
CA GLU A 485 21.39 -4.26 6.97
C GLU A 485 19.91 -4.11 6.55
N PRO A 486 19.52 -3.07 5.79
CA PRO A 486 18.13 -2.84 5.39
C PRO A 486 17.49 -4.03 4.65
N ARG A 487 18.30 -4.82 3.92
CA ARG A 487 17.84 -6.03 3.23
C ARG A 487 17.28 -7.11 4.15
N THR A 488 17.55 -7.06 5.45
CA THR A 488 16.91 -7.97 6.42
C THR A 488 15.45 -7.62 6.69
N TYR A 489 15.02 -6.40 6.33
CA TYR A 489 13.65 -5.92 6.54
C TYR A 489 12.80 -5.98 5.26
N TYR A 490 13.33 -5.49 4.14
CA TYR A 490 12.62 -5.45 2.86
C TYR A 490 13.56 -5.65 1.67
N SER A 491 13.00 -6.11 0.56
CA SER A 491 13.70 -6.16 -0.71
C SER A 491 13.68 -4.78 -1.36
N TYR A 492 14.84 -4.38 -1.88
CA TYR A 492 15.00 -3.16 -2.66
C TYR A 492 16.21 -3.30 -3.56
N THR A 493 16.38 -2.27 -4.35
CA THR A 493 17.14 -2.30 -5.57
C THR A 493 17.66 -0.92 -5.83
N LEU A 494 18.89 -0.88 -6.31
CA LEU A 494 19.59 0.37 -6.43
C LEU A 494 19.73 0.69 -7.91
N ASP A 495 19.29 1.88 -8.29
CA ASP A 495 19.78 2.45 -9.53
C ASP A 495 21.28 2.72 -9.38
N SER A 496 21.97 2.81 -10.51
CA SER A 496 23.33 3.32 -10.51
C SER A 496 23.33 4.74 -9.94
N ALA A 497 24.26 5.06 -9.03
CA ALA A 497 24.36 6.41 -8.50
C ALA A 497 24.49 7.45 -9.64
N ALA A 498 25.19 7.12 -10.73
CA ALA A 498 25.34 8.00 -11.89
C ALA A 498 24.02 8.31 -12.64
N SER A 499 23.01 7.44 -12.57
CA SER A 499 21.70 7.70 -13.21
C SER A 499 20.73 8.50 -12.31
N VAL A 500 21.02 8.58 -11.01
CA VAL A 500 20.17 9.25 -10.01
C VAL A 500 19.85 10.70 -10.39
N PRO A 501 20.81 11.56 -10.80
CA PRO A 501 20.48 12.95 -11.13
C PRO A 501 19.46 13.10 -12.27
N ALA A 502 19.47 12.20 -13.25
CA ALA A 502 18.52 12.22 -14.35
C ALA A 502 17.16 11.66 -13.92
N ALA A 503 17.16 10.52 -13.24
CA ALA A 503 15.94 9.87 -12.75
C ALA A 503 15.17 10.77 -11.77
N VAL A 504 15.86 11.33 -10.78
CA VAL A 504 15.27 12.17 -9.75
C VAL A 504 14.74 13.50 -10.31
N ARG A 505 15.46 14.18 -11.21
CA ARG A 505 14.91 15.40 -11.85
C ARG A 505 13.67 15.12 -12.69
N ALA A 506 13.60 13.94 -13.30
CA ALA A 506 12.44 13.54 -14.10
C ALA A 506 11.23 13.18 -13.23
N GLY A 507 11.46 12.41 -12.15
CA GLY A 507 10.40 11.77 -11.37
C GLY A 507 10.02 12.47 -10.07
N ALA A 508 10.93 13.20 -9.41
CA ALA A 508 10.63 13.76 -8.09
C ALA A 508 9.73 15.01 -8.15
N GLY A 509 8.96 15.22 -7.08
CA GLY A 509 8.08 16.36 -6.89
C GLY A 509 6.64 16.13 -7.34
N TYR A 510 5.81 17.15 -7.13
CA TYR A 510 4.40 17.13 -7.52
C TYR A 510 4.20 17.22 -9.04
N GLY A 511 2.99 16.87 -9.50
CA GLY A 511 2.61 16.88 -10.91
C GLY A 511 3.11 15.70 -11.72
N LYS A 512 3.63 14.66 -11.06
CA LYS A 512 4.25 13.48 -11.68
C LYS A 512 3.39 12.23 -11.57
N VAL A 513 2.53 12.18 -10.56
CA VAL A 513 1.57 11.11 -10.26
C VAL A 513 0.20 11.75 -9.95
N SER A 514 -0.90 11.01 -9.89
CA SER A 514 -2.25 11.59 -9.69
C SER A 514 -3.18 10.72 -8.88
#